data_AF-A0A6J6LBS2-F1
#
_entry.id   AF-A0A6J6LBS2-F1
#
_cell.length_a   1.000
_cell.length_b   1.000
_cell.length_c   1.000
_cell.angle_alpha   90.00
_cell.angle_beta   90.00
_cell.angle_gamma   90.00
#
_symmetry.space_group_name_H-M   'P 1'
#
loop_
_entity.id
_entity.type
_entity.pdbx_description
1 polymer ?
#
loop_
_entity_poly.entity_id
_entity_poly.type
_entity_poly.pdbx_seq_one_letter_code
_entity_poly.pdbx_strand_id
1 'polypeptide(L)'
;MLDVVLLRWPEESEHLDDLRSRGVPRLLLVGPESPPPDSIDTLEDWVRLPAADPDVRARVATLEMRASSTVSSPELDADGLLRYRDRWVSLSPVESLLARFWSSV
;
A
#
# COMPACT_ATOMS: atom_id res chain seq x y z
N MET A 1 9.64 7.54 8.95
CA MET A 1 9.55 7.85 7.51
C MET A 1 9.67 6.52 6.80
N LEU A 2 8.67 6.11 6.03
CA LEU A 2 8.71 4.86 5.28
C LEU A 2 9.32 5.19 3.92
N ASP A 3 10.48 4.61 3.60
CA ASP A 3 11.16 4.89 2.34
C ASP A 3 10.47 4.13 1.20
N VAL A 4 10.12 4.86 0.13
CA VAL A 4 9.59 4.27 -1.11
C VAL A 4 10.74 3.78 -1.97
N VAL A 5 10.72 2.50 -2.34
CA VAL A 5 11.75 1.90 -3.20
C VAL A 5 11.45 2.18 -4.67
N LEU A 6 12.45 2.64 -5.43
CA LEU A 6 12.34 2.79 -6.88
C LEU A 6 12.90 1.55 -7.59
N LEU A 7 12.15 1.00 -8.54
CA LEU A 7 12.56 -0.20 -9.30
C LEU A 7 12.37 0.03 -10.79
N ARG A 8 13.30 -0.45 -11.62
CA ARG A 8 13.16 -0.50 -13.07
C ARG A 8 12.26 -1.65 -13.49
N TRP A 9 11.28 -1.32 -14.33
CA TRP A 9 10.35 -2.29 -14.87
C TRP A 9 10.59 -2.53 -16.36
N PRO A 10 10.68 -3.80 -16.81
CA PRO A 10 10.46 -5.06 -16.07
C PRO A 10 11.73 -5.71 -15.46
N GLU A 11 12.88 -5.03 -15.53
CA GLU A 11 14.19 -5.61 -15.24
C GLU A 11 14.37 -6.09 -13.80
N GLU A 12 13.68 -5.47 -12.84
CA GLU A 12 13.77 -5.79 -11.41
C GLU A 12 12.53 -6.52 -10.88
N SER A 13 11.85 -7.30 -11.73
CA SER A 13 10.63 -8.05 -11.37
C SER A 13 10.81 -9.02 -10.20
N GLU A 14 11.96 -9.70 -10.08
CA GLU A 14 12.23 -10.58 -8.93
C GLU A 14 12.29 -9.80 -7.60
N HIS A 15 12.88 -8.61 -7.62
CA HIS A 15 12.93 -7.73 -6.44
C HIS A 15 11.56 -7.14 -6.13
N LEU A 16 10.76 -6.85 -7.15
CA LEU A 16 9.38 -6.40 -6.98
C LEU A 16 8.55 -7.41 -6.18
N ASP A 17 8.66 -8.70 -6.49
CA ASP A 17 7.91 -9.74 -5.80
C ASP A 17 8.33 -9.89 -4.32
N ASP A 18 9.62 -9.74 -4.00
CA ASP A 18 10.08 -9.67 -2.60
C ASP A 18 9.44 -8.49 -1.86
N LEU A 19 9.48 -7.29 -2.44
CA LEU A 19 8.92 -6.09 -1.81
C LEU A 19 7.41 -6.25 -1.60
N ARG A 20 6.68 -6.80 -2.58
CA ARG A 20 5.25 -7.11 -2.49
C ARG A 20 4.95 -7.99 -1.29
N SER A 21 5.67 -9.09 -1.13
CA SER A 21 5.50 -10.01 0.01
C SER A 21 5.74 -9.35 1.37
N ARG A 22 6.60 -8.33 1.42
CA ARG A 22 6.95 -7.59 2.64
C ARG A 22 6.11 -6.34 2.87
N GLY A 23 5.19 -6.00 1.96
CA GLY A 23 4.36 -4.80 2.04
C GLY A 23 5.16 -3.49 1.99
N VAL A 24 6.35 -3.47 1.37
CA VAL A 24 7.21 -2.28 1.30
C VAL A 24 6.77 -1.37 0.15
N PRO A 25 6.43 -0.08 0.36
CA PRO A 25 5.95 0.78 -0.71
C PRO A 25 6.99 0.95 -1.83
N ARG A 26 6.53 0.91 -3.08
CA ARG A 26 7.40 0.92 -4.27
C ARG A 26 6.83 1.72 -5.45
N LEU A 27 7.71 2.37 -6.20
CA LEU A 27 7.39 3.04 -7.46
C LEU A 27 8.17 2.39 -8.61
N LEU A 28 7.44 1.90 -9.61
CA LEU A 28 8.01 1.26 -10.79
C LEU A 28 8.33 2.31 -11.86
N LEU A 29 9.58 2.34 -12.30
CA LEU A 29 10.10 3.16 -13.39
C LEU A 29 9.98 2.39 -14.70
N VAL A 30 8.94 2.69 -15.46
CA VAL A 30 8.58 1.98 -16.69
C VAL A 30 9.27 2.66 -17.87
N GLY A 31 10.04 1.88 -18.65
CA GLY A 31 10.64 2.38 -19.89
C GLY A 31 9.60 2.85 -20.91
N PRO A 32 9.97 3.72 -21.87
CA PRO A 32 9.04 4.32 -22.83
C PRO A 32 8.30 3.28 -23.69
N GLU A 33 8.97 2.19 -24.03
CA GLU A 33 8.40 1.08 -24.82
C GLU A 33 8.03 -0.14 -23.97
N SER A 34 8.28 -0.10 -22.66
CA SER A 34 7.94 -1.21 -21.77
C SER A 34 6.42 -1.25 -21.52
N PRO A 35 5.83 -2.45 -21.45
CA PRO A 35 4.42 -2.58 -21.09
C PRO A 35 4.17 -2.04 -19.67
N PRO A 36 3.02 -1.41 -19.40
CA PRO A 36 2.68 -1.03 -18.04
C PRO A 36 2.58 -2.29 -17.15
N PRO A 37 2.99 -2.20 -15.88
CA PRO A 37 2.77 -3.28 -14.92
C PRO A 37 1.29 -3.36 -14.55
N ASP A 38 0.83 -4.56 -14.23
CA ASP A 38 -0.45 -4.76 -13.56
C ASP A 38 -0.26 -4.40 -12.08
N SER A 39 -0.60 -3.16 -11.70
CA SER A 39 -0.52 -2.75 -10.30
C SER A 39 -1.66 -3.36 -9.48
N ILE A 40 -1.27 -4.15 -8.48
CA ILE A 40 -2.18 -5.01 -7.72
C ILE A 40 -2.51 -4.51 -6.31
N ASP A 41 -1.77 -3.54 -5.78
CA ASP A 41 -1.97 -3.07 -4.40
C ASP A 41 -1.78 -1.55 -4.25
N THR A 42 -2.26 -1.03 -3.11
CA THR A 42 -2.27 0.42 -2.82
C THR A 42 -0.89 1.01 -2.54
N LEU A 43 0.10 0.17 -2.21
CA LEU A 43 1.49 0.54 -1.92
C LEU A 43 2.39 0.41 -3.15
N GLU A 44 1.80 0.17 -4.32
CA GLU A 44 2.48 0.17 -5.61
C GLU A 44 1.91 1.27 -6.51
N ASP A 45 2.80 1.95 -7.22
CA ASP A 45 2.46 2.84 -8.33
C ASP A 45 3.56 2.74 -9.40
N TRP A 46 3.34 3.32 -10.57
CA TRP A 46 4.32 3.31 -11.66
C TRP A 46 4.39 4.64 -12.40
N VAL A 47 5.51 4.96 -13.03
CA VAL A 47 5.65 6.15 -13.86
C VAL A 47 6.44 5.82 -15.12
N ARG A 48 5.99 6.33 -16.27
CA ARG A 48 6.67 6.14 -17.56
C ARG A 48 7.80 7.13 -17.71
N LEU A 49 8.99 6.65 -18.08
CA LEU A 49 10.14 7.48 -18.36
C LEU A 49 10.20 7.88 -19.85
N PRO A 50 10.71 9.08 -20.17
CA PRO A 50 11.16 10.11 -19.23
C PRO A 50 9.97 10.79 -18.52
N ALA A 51 10.10 10.99 -17.21
CA ALA A 51 9.14 11.73 -16.39
C ALA A 51 9.81 12.97 -15.83
N ALA A 52 9.04 14.03 -15.58
CA ALA A 52 9.56 15.20 -14.89
C ALA A 52 9.77 14.86 -13.41
N ASP A 53 10.86 15.35 -12.81
CA ASP A 53 11.14 15.11 -11.38
C ASP A 53 9.97 15.46 -10.43
N PRO A 54 9.18 16.55 -10.65
CA PRO A 54 8.01 16.83 -9.82
C PRO A 54 6.97 15.72 -9.84
N ASP A 55 6.78 15.05 -10.98
CA ASP A 55 5.79 13.98 -11.13
C ASP A 55 6.23 12.73 -10.37
N VAL A 56 7.51 12.39 -10.47
CA VAL A 56 8.10 11.28 -9.70
C VAL A 56 7.96 11.53 -8.20
N ARG A 57 8.31 12.75 -7.74
CA ARG A 57 8.17 13.14 -6.33
C ARG A 57 6.73 13.10 -5.85
N ALA A 58 5.78 13.56 -6.65
CA ALA A 58 4.36 13.52 -6.29
C ALA A 58 3.85 12.09 -6.09
N ARG A 59 4.30 11.14 -6.92
CA ARG A 59 3.95 9.71 -6.76
C ARG A 59 4.61 9.09 -5.54
N VAL A 60 5.89 9.37 -5.27
CA VAL A 60 6.57 8.95 -4.05
C VAL A 60 5.82 9.45 -2.80
N ALA A 61 5.51 10.75 -2.72
CA ALA A 61 4.80 11.33 -1.58
C ALA A 61 3.41 10.70 -1.37
N THR A 62 2.72 10.35 -2.46
CA THR A 62 1.43 9.65 -2.40
C THR A 62 1.58 8.25 -1.80
N LEU A 63 2.60 7.50 -2.21
CA LEU A 63 2.90 6.19 -1.66
C LEU A 63 3.29 6.25 -0.18
N GLU A 64 4.10 7.22 0.22
CA GLU A 64 4.45 7.46 1.63
C GLU A 64 3.20 7.73 2.48
N MET A 65 2.27 8.55 1.99
CA MET A 65 1.01 8.86 2.66
C MET A 65 0.12 7.62 2.82
N ARG A 66 0.02 6.80 1.78
CA ARG A 66 -0.72 5.54 1.82
C ARG A 66 -0.10 4.56 2.81
N ALA A 67 1.22 4.37 2.75
CA ALA A 67 1.94 3.51 3.69
C ALA A 67 1.75 3.95 5.14
N SER A 68 1.77 5.26 5.40
CA SER A 68 1.49 5.85 6.72
C SER A 68 0.04 5.58 7.19
N SER A 69 -0.91 5.52 6.26
CA SER A 69 -2.33 5.29 6.56
C SER A 69 -2.64 3.80 6.75
N THR A 70 -1.96 2.90 6.03
CA THR A 70 -2.11 1.44 6.18
C THR A 70 -1.65 0.94 7.54
N VAL A 71 -0.70 1.63 8.19
CA VAL A 71 -0.31 1.32 9.60
C VAL A 71 -1.49 1.53 10.57
N SER A 72 -2.49 2.35 10.21
CA SER A 72 -3.66 2.61 11.05
C SER A 72 -4.80 1.61 10.79
N SER A 73 -4.53 0.33 10.56
CA SER A 73 -5.63 -0.65 10.42
C SER A 73 -6.53 -0.63 11.65
N PRO A 74 -7.86 -0.71 11.49
CA PRO A 74 -8.76 -0.68 12.62
C PRO A 74 -8.53 -1.92 13.49
N GLU A 75 -8.24 -1.69 14.78
CA GLU A 75 -8.01 -2.74 15.76
C GLU A 75 -9.33 -3.15 16.39
N LEU A 76 -9.68 -4.43 16.34
CA LEU A 76 -10.83 -4.99 17.04
C LEU A 76 -10.35 -5.76 18.26
N ASP A 77 -10.65 -5.26 19.45
CA ASP A 77 -10.28 -5.93 20.69
C ASP A 77 -11.21 -7.10 21.05
N ALA A 78 -10.94 -7.77 22.17
CA ALA A 78 -11.70 -8.93 22.62
C ALA A 78 -13.15 -8.60 23.02
N ASP A 79 -13.41 -7.34 23.39
CA ASP A 79 -14.71 -6.87 23.88
C ASP A 79 -15.64 -6.35 22.77
N GLY A 80 -15.18 -6.43 21.51
CA GLY A 80 -15.95 -5.98 20.34
C GLY A 80 -15.84 -4.48 20.09
N LEU A 81 -14.83 -3.80 20.65
CA LEU A 81 -14.57 -2.40 20.37
C LEU A 81 -13.66 -2.28 19.14
N LEU A 82 -14.16 -1.64 18.10
CA LEU A 82 -13.37 -1.30 16.92
C LEU A 82 -12.75 0.08 17.10
N ARG A 83 -11.43 0.16 17.07
CA ARG A 83 -10.66 1.38 17.25
C ARG A 83 -9.99 1.76 15.94
N TYR A 84 -10.16 3.00 15.51
CA TYR A 84 -9.49 3.54 14.34
C TYR A 84 -9.01 4.97 14.65
N ARG A 85 -7.69 5.14 14.74
CA ARG A 85 -7.06 6.40 15.17
C ARG A 85 -7.58 6.85 16.55
N ASP A 86 -8.14 8.04 16.64
CA ASP A 86 -8.70 8.66 17.83
C ASP A 86 -10.19 8.33 18.06
N ARG A 87 -10.77 7.47 17.21
CA ARG A 87 -12.20 7.10 17.25
C ARG A 87 -12.38 5.65 17.63
N TRP A 88 -13.51 5.38 18.28
CA TRP A 88 -13.93 4.04 18.68
C TRP A 88 -15.44 3.87 18.48
N VAL A 89 -15.85 2.65 18.19
CA VAL A 89 -17.26 2.25 18.12
C VAL A 89 -17.43 0.85 18.71
N SER A 90 -18.48 0.66 19.51
CA SER A 90 -18.88 -0.66 20.00
C SER A 90 -19.58 -1.41 18.87
N LEU A 91 -19.04 -2.56 18.46
CA LEU A 91 -19.69 -3.45 17.52
C LEU A 91 -20.61 -4.42 18.28
N SER A 92 -21.78 -4.70 17.73
CA SER A 92 -22.59 -5.84 18.18
C SER A 92 -21.83 -7.16 17.95
N PRO A 93 -22.27 -8.28 18.57
CA PRO A 93 -21.63 -9.59 18.37
C PRO A 93 -21.55 -10.02 16.89
N VAL A 94 -22.57 -9.71 16.09
CA VAL A 94 -22.61 -10.03 14.65
C VAL A 94 -21.63 -9.17 13.86
N GLU A 95 -21.56 -7.86 14.14
CA GLU A 95 -20.62 -6.95 13.48
C GLU A 95 -19.16 -7.29 13.81
N SER A 96 -18.90 -7.69 15.06
CA SER A 96 -17.57 -8.15 15.49
C SER A 96 -17.12 -9.40 14.73
N LEU A 97 -18.02 -10.36 14.51
CA LEU A 97 -17.72 -11.57 13.73
C LEU A 97 -17.38 -11.25 12.27
N LEU A 98 -18.16 -10.37 11.63
CA LEU A 98 -17.92 -9.94 10.26
C LEU A 98 -16.58 -9.21 10.10
N ALA A 99 -16.26 -8.30 11.03
CA ALA A 99 -15.00 -7.57 11.03
C ALA A 99 -13.78 -8.51 11.20
N ARG A 100 -13.85 -9.50 12.11
CA ARG A 100 -12.79 -10.51 12.27
C ARG A 100 -12.61 -11.36 11.01
N PHE A 101 -13.71 -11.73 10.36
CA PHE A 101 -13.68 -12.53 9.15
C PHE A 101 -12.94 -11.80 8.02
N TRP A 102 -13.27 -10.53 7.75
CA TRP A 102 -12.59 -9.74 6.71
C TRP A 102 -11.18 -9.30 7.05
N SER A 103 -10.80 -9.26 8.34
CA SER A 103 -9.41 -9.02 8.73
C SER A 103 -8.49 -10.23 8.50
N SER A 104 -9.04 -11.40 8.16
CA SER A 104 -8.30 -12.66 7.96
C SER A 104 -8.23 -13.13 6.50
N VAL A 105 -8.81 -12.36 5.57
CA VAL A 105 -8.86 -12.60 4.12
C VAL A 105 -7.99 -11.57 3.43
#